data_AF-A0A815BC38-F1
#
_entry.id   AF-A0A815BC38-F1
#
_cell.length_a   1.000
_cell.length_b   1.000
_cell.length_c   1.000
_cell.angle_alpha   90.00
_cell.angle_beta   90.00
_cell.angle_gamma   90.00
#
_symmetry.space_group_name_H-M   'P 1'
#
loop_
_entity.id
_entity.type
_entity.pdbx_description
1 polymer ?
#
loop_
_entity_poly.entity_id
_entity_poly.type
_entity_poly.pdbx_seq_one_letter_code
_entity_poly.pdbx_strand_id
1 'polypeptide(L)'
;MGDSVHRLNTSLSDENFKQSCASIRDKLVRLDQSFINSILEHDDPQKAEIVLPDGRQFIWYLAIGSMNNPISLYLRDLYPIVSYPVVCPNYRVVFRSPSGMADIEPDPGTEFHGVVHLLSNDEMARLDKMESMYRRIPVNVIDYQDQSHLVYAYTTIIPKKTVGLPSERYLDIIVKGCEYYNVRPEYINRLKQKQAVVPRKQSQEFQSFTDIPIDAFFSTEELARHNGTDPTLPMWVCINGKILEYSGLPTADHPEYEEQRRFYSFFQPLYGGRQADYGVAKGLYEPLYKIPLNEEDLSDEHHAMIEDTFITMTTKSSQNNSYWKLIGRLLRPDTEFSTSHVHLN
;
A
#
# COMPACT_ATOMS: atom_id res chain seq x y z
N MET A 1 -12.08 34.59 -11.71
CA MET A 1 -12.01 33.72 -10.51
C MET A 1 -12.39 32.33 -11.00
N GLY A 2 -11.41 31.48 -11.29
CA GLY A 2 -11.69 30.09 -11.65
C GLY A 2 -11.98 29.33 -10.37
N ASP A 3 -13.12 28.65 -10.30
CA ASP A 3 -13.47 27.82 -9.15
C ASP A 3 -12.31 26.87 -8.86
N SER A 4 -11.80 26.96 -7.62
CA SER A 4 -10.83 26.01 -7.12
C SER A 4 -11.55 24.67 -7.04
N VAL A 5 -11.41 23.85 -8.08
CA VAL A 5 -11.86 22.46 -8.06
C VAL A 5 -11.01 21.77 -7.00
N HIS A 6 -11.53 21.70 -5.77
CA HIS A 6 -10.95 20.88 -4.72
C HIS A 6 -10.94 19.44 -5.24
N ARG A 7 -9.74 18.93 -5.55
CA ARG A 7 -9.55 17.65 -6.22
C ARG A 7 -9.85 16.45 -5.36
N LEU A 8 -9.87 16.62 -4.04
CA LEU A 8 -10.15 15.54 -3.09
C LEU A 8 -11.58 15.71 -2.58
N ASN A 9 -12.39 14.65 -2.69
CA ASN A 9 -13.66 14.57 -1.96
C ASN A 9 -13.35 14.38 -0.46
N THR A 10 -13.22 15.49 0.25
CA THR A 10 -12.70 15.48 1.62
C THR A 10 -13.68 14.91 2.62
N SER A 11 -15.01 15.10 2.48
CA SER A 11 -15.94 14.79 3.57
C SER A 11 -16.04 13.29 3.88
N LEU A 12 -16.33 12.46 2.87
CA LEU A 12 -16.47 11.01 3.04
C LEU A 12 -15.14 10.36 3.46
N SER A 13 -14.05 10.76 2.80
CA SER A 13 -12.73 10.23 3.12
C SER A 13 -12.29 10.64 4.53
N ASP A 14 -12.63 11.85 4.99
CA ASP A 14 -12.28 12.34 6.34
C ASP A 14 -13.05 11.61 7.42
N GLU A 15 -14.34 11.33 7.20
CA GLU A 15 -15.15 10.56 8.13
C GLU A 15 -14.60 9.13 8.27
N ASN A 16 -14.40 8.43 7.16
CA ASN A 16 -13.87 7.07 7.16
C ASN A 16 -12.45 6.99 7.74
N PHE A 17 -11.60 8.00 7.46
CA PHE A 17 -10.28 8.10 8.07
C PHE A 17 -10.34 8.25 9.59
N LYS A 18 -11.23 9.11 10.11
CA LYS A 18 -11.41 9.29 11.56
C LYS A 18 -11.92 8.02 12.23
N GLN A 19 -12.91 7.37 11.65
CA GLN A 19 -13.46 6.10 12.16
C GLN A 19 -12.39 5.00 12.15
N SER A 20 -11.58 4.93 11.08
CA SER A 20 -10.50 3.96 10.95
C SER A 20 -9.38 4.22 11.98
N CYS A 21 -9.00 5.49 12.18
CA CYS A 21 -8.06 5.88 13.24
C CYS A 21 -8.55 5.48 14.64
N ALA A 22 -9.84 5.66 14.93
CA ALA A 22 -10.43 5.22 16.20
C ALA A 22 -10.36 3.69 16.33
N SER A 23 -10.73 2.96 15.27
CA SER A 23 -10.75 1.49 15.26
C SER A 23 -9.37 0.87 15.49
N ILE A 24 -8.30 1.45 14.93
CA ILE A 24 -6.94 0.95 15.15
C ILE A 24 -6.41 1.36 16.52
N ARG A 25 -6.77 2.53 17.05
CA ARG A 25 -6.30 3.02 18.35
C ARG A 25 -6.66 2.08 19.48
N ASP A 26 -7.83 1.48 19.43
CA ASP A 26 -8.30 0.53 20.44
C ASP A 26 -7.57 -0.83 20.37
N LYS A 27 -6.91 -1.11 19.25
CA LYS A 27 -6.11 -2.34 19.03
C LYS A 27 -4.62 -2.14 19.31
N LEU A 28 -4.14 -0.90 19.35
CA LEU A 28 -2.74 -0.59 19.62
C LEU A 28 -2.42 -0.73 21.11
N VAL A 29 -1.42 -1.56 21.42
CA VAL A 29 -0.84 -1.62 22.77
C VAL A 29 -0.17 -0.28 23.04
N ARG A 30 -0.65 0.45 24.06
CA ARG A 30 0.00 1.68 24.49
C ARG A 30 1.27 1.31 25.24
N LEU A 31 2.40 1.74 24.70
CA LEU A 31 3.66 1.70 25.43
C LEU A 31 3.58 2.65 26.62
N ASP A 32 4.17 2.22 27.73
CA ASP A 32 4.26 3.04 28.93
C ASP A 32 5.15 4.26 28.69
N GLN A 33 4.75 5.44 29.18
CA GLN A 33 5.50 6.67 28.94
C GLN A 33 6.91 6.63 29.55
N SER A 34 7.11 5.93 30.68
CA SER A 34 8.44 5.77 31.25
C SER A 34 9.34 4.92 30.35
N PHE A 35 8.76 3.91 29.68
CA PHE A 35 9.48 3.13 28.68
C PHE A 35 9.89 3.98 27.49
N ILE A 36 8.98 4.78 26.92
CA ILE A 36 9.30 5.71 25.84
C ILE A 36 10.42 6.67 26.26
N ASN A 37 10.30 7.28 27.44
CA ASN A 37 11.32 8.20 27.96
C ASN A 37 12.67 7.51 28.12
N SER A 38 12.70 6.27 28.64
CA SER A 38 13.95 5.50 28.77
C SER A 38 14.64 5.21 27.44
N ILE A 39 13.89 5.15 26.33
CA ILE A 39 14.49 5.04 24.99
C ILE A 39 15.09 6.40 24.59
N LEU A 40 14.30 7.47 24.72
CA LEU A 40 14.68 8.82 24.26
C LEU A 40 15.84 9.43 25.07
N GLU A 41 16.09 8.97 26.30
CA GLU A 41 17.27 9.36 27.09
C GLU A 41 18.60 8.99 26.40
N HIS A 42 18.58 8.03 25.48
CA HIS A 42 19.74 7.60 24.69
C HIS A 42 19.76 8.19 23.27
N ASP A 43 18.83 9.08 22.94
CA ASP A 43 18.75 9.68 21.61
C ASP A 43 19.90 10.67 21.36
N ASP A 44 20.42 10.64 20.13
CA ASP A 44 21.51 11.49 19.66
C ASP A 44 21.05 12.09 18.32
N PRO A 45 20.68 13.38 18.26
CA PRO A 45 20.17 14.00 17.04
C PRO A 45 21.12 13.93 15.84
N GLN A 46 22.39 13.59 16.03
CA GLN A 46 23.37 13.38 14.95
C GLN A 46 23.37 11.95 14.41
N LYS A 47 22.51 11.06 14.93
CA LYS A 47 22.39 9.66 14.51
C LYS A 47 20.95 9.32 14.21
N ALA A 48 20.75 8.50 13.17
CA ALA A 48 19.44 7.97 12.82
C ALA A 48 19.02 6.76 13.66
N GLU A 49 19.82 6.39 14.66
CA GLU A 49 19.67 5.16 15.44
C GLU A 49 19.89 5.44 16.92
N ILE A 50 19.03 4.86 17.75
CA ILE A 50 19.17 4.82 19.20
C ILE A 50 19.58 3.40 19.58
N VAL A 51 20.70 3.26 20.29
CA VAL A 51 21.18 1.96 20.80
C VAL A 51 21.17 2.00 22.32
N LEU A 52 20.35 1.15 22.92
CA LEU A 52 20.25 1.04 24.37
C LEU A 52 21.44 0.24 24.96
N PRO A 53 21.72 0.39 26.27
CA PRO A 53 22.79 -0.37 26.94
C PRO A 53 22.61 -1.89 26.88
N ASP A 54 21.38 -2.38 26.72
CA ASP A 54 21.06 -3.80 26.58
C ASP A 54 21.17 -4.33 25.14
N GLY A 55 21.57 -3.47 24.19
CA GLY A 55 21.75 -3.81 22.78
C GLY A 55 20.49 -3.69 21.92
N ARG A 56 19.33 -3.35 22.49
CA ARG A 56 18.15 -3.03 21.68
C ARG A 56 18.39 -1.78 20.85
N GLN A 57 17.89 -1.80 19.61
CA GLN A 57 18.08 -0.73 18.64
C GLN A 57 16.73 -0.21 18.13
N PHE A 58 16.65 1.11 17.99
CA PHE A 58 15.53 1.84 17.41
C PHE A 58 16.03 2.77 16.32
N ILE A 59 15.19 3.04 15.33
CA ILE A 59 15.60 3.71 14.09
C ILE A 59 14.61 4.83 13.77
N TRP A 60 15.16 6.02 13.54
CA TRP A 60 14.40 7.18 13.06
C TRP A 60 14.21 7.11 11.55
N TYR A 61 12.95 7.06 11.13
CA TYR A 61 12.54 6.91 9.73
C TYR A 61 11.65 8.10 9.29
N LEU A 62 12.07 8.82 8.26
CA LEU A 62 11.29 9.85 7.59
C LEU A 62 10.36 9.24 6.54
N ALA A 63 9.06 9.26 6.84
CA ALA A 63 8.03 8.98 5.86
C ALA A 63 7.81 10.18 4.92
N ILE A 64 7.67 9.87 3.62
CA ILE A 64 7.48 10.85 2.53
C ILE A 64 6.23 10.56 1.68
N GLY A 65 5.62 9.40 1.89
CA GLY A 65 4.56 8.82 1.06
C GLY A 65 3.44 8.26 1.92
N SER A 66 2.92 7.09 1.56
CA SER A 66 1.82 6.45 2.31
C SER A 66 2.14 6.24 3.80
N MET A 67 3.41 6.07 4.18
CA MET A 67 3.79 5.88 5.58
C MET A 67 3.59 7.13 6.46
N ASN A 68 3.30 8.31 5.88
CA ASN A 68 2.82 9.45 6.67
C ASN A 68 1.48 9.13 7.37
N ASN A 69 0.75 8.14 6.87
CA ASN A 69 -0.59 7.80 7.31
C ASN A 69 -0.57 6.71 8.40
N PRO A 70 -1.16 6.95 9.60
CA PRO A 70 -1.15 5.98 10.69
C PRO A 70 -1.87 4.67 10.37
N ILE A 71 -2.89 4.70 9.51
CA ILE A 71 -3.59 3.49 9.07
C ILE A 71 -2.69 2.68 8.12
N SER A 72 -1.95 3.35 7.23
CA SER A 72 -1.02 2.66 6.33
C SER A 72 0.14 1.99 7.08
N LEU A 73 0.60 2.60 8.18
CA LEU A 73 1.56 1.99 9.11
C LEU A 73 0.97 0.77 9.81
N TYR A 74 -0.22 0.92 10.42
CA TYR A 74 -0.93 -0.17 11.09
C TYR A 74 -1.18 -1.37 10.16
N LEU A 75 -1.67 -1.11 8.95
CA LEU A 75 -1.90 -2.10 7.89
C LEU A 75 -0.60 -2.68 7.33
N ARG A 76 0.57 -2.33 7.84
CA ARG A 76 1.84 -2.95 7.50
C ARG A 76 2.57 -3.49 8.73
N ASP A 77 1.84 -3.59 9.84
CA ASP A 77 2.33 -4.09 11.12
C ASP A 77 3.57 -3.29 11.60
N LEU A 78 3.46 -1.96 11.43
CA LEU A 78 4.38 -0.93 11.92
C LEU A 78 3.66 -0.07 12.96
N TYR A 79 4.25 0.04 14.14
CA TYR A 79 3.69 0.69 15.31
C TYR A 79 4.71 1.67 15.90
N PRO A 80 4.86 2.87 15.29
CA PRO A 80 5.81 3.86 15.77
C PRO A 80 5.67 4.16 17.27
N ILE A 81 6.82 4.20 17.94
CA ILE A 81 6.92 4.54 19.37
C ILE A 81 6.67 6.04 19.56
N VAL A 82 7.24 6.84 18.66
CA VAL A 82 7.12 8.30 18.62
C VAL A 82 6.92 8.71 17.17
N SER A 83 6.15 9.77 16.93
CA SER A 83 6.01 10.36 15.61
C SER A 83 5.83 11.87 15.69
N TYR A 84 6.50 12.62 14.81
CA TYR A 84 6.40 14.09 14.77
C TYR A 84 6.67 14.64 13.37
N PRO A 85 6.07 15.80 13.03
CA PRO A 85 6.25 16.42 11.73
C PRO A 85 7.60 17.14 11.64
N VAL A 86 8.20 17.13 10.45
CA VAL A 86 9.50 17.76 10.18
C VAL A 86 9.53 18.46 8.82
N VAL A 87 10.57 19.23 8.57
CA VAL A 87 11.00 19.77 7.27
C VAL A 87 12.28 19.07 6.83
N CYS A 88 12.36 18.62 5.59
CA CYS A 88 13.58 18.08 4.99
C CYS A 88 14.12 19.08 3.95
N PRO A 89 15.20 19.84 4.28
CA PRO A 89 15.78 20.82 3.37
C PRO A 89 16.68 20.16 2.31
N ASN A 90 16.87 20.85 1.19
CA ASN A 90 17.71 20.46 0.05
C ASN A 90 17.27 19.18 -0.65
N TYR A 91 16.02 18.78 -0.46
CA TYR A 91 15.37 17.68 -1.15
C TYR A 91 13.98 18.11 -1.60
N ARG A 92 13.52 17.48 -2.68
CA ARG A 92 12.13 17.54 -3.11
C ARG A 92 11.54 16.14 -3.20
N VAL A 93 10.24 16.05 -2.96
CA VAL A 93 9.47 14.83 -3.26
C VAL A 93 9.14 14.81 -4.75
N VAL A 94 9.34 13.65 -5.37
CA VAL A 94 8.93 13.36 -6.74
C VAL A 94 8.08 12.10 -6.76
N PHE A 95 7.25 11.94 -7.79
CA PHE A 95 6.44 10.75 -7.98
C PHE A 95 6.93 10.02 -9.24
N ARG A 96 7.15 8.71 -9.14
CA ARG A 96 7.78 7.92 -10.21
C ARG A 96 6.78 7.05 -10.95
N SER A 97 6.86 7.07 -12.28
CA SER A 97 6.11 6.18 -13.17
C SER A 97 6.50 4.69 -12.98
N PRO A 98 5.59 3.72 -13.24
CA PRO A 98 4.19 3.88 -13.70
C PRO A 98 3.17 4.09 -12.59
N SER A 99 3.51 3.80 -11.33
CA SER A 99 2.57 3.79 -10.21
C SER A 99 2.41 5.13 -9.50
N GLY A 100 3.24 6.13 -9.83
CA GLY A 100 3.20 7.44 -9.18
C GLY A 100 3.62 7.38 -7.71
N MET A 101 4.50 6.44 -7.34
CA MET A 101 4.96 6.27 -5.95
C MET A 101 5.96 7.36 -5.58
N ALA A 102 5.94 7.76 -4.31
CA ALA A 102 6.82 8.81 -3.80
C ALA A 102 8.29 8.35 -3.79
N ASP A 103 9.17 9.31 -4.02
CA ASP A 103 10.62 9.20 -4.00
C ASP A 103 11.17 10.60 -3.65
N ILE A 104 12.45 10.69 -3.29
CA ILE A 104 13.13 11.96 -3.04
C ILE A 104 14.34 12.13 -3.93
N GLU A 105 14.61 13.37 -4.32
CA GLU A 105 15.81 13.76 -5.04
C GLU A 105 16.46 14.96 -4.37
N PRO A 106 17.81 15.04 -4.34
CA PRO A 106 18.50 16.26 -3.95
C PRO A 106 18.08 17.43 -4.84
N ASP A 107 17.70 18.53 -4.22
CA ASP A 107 17.32 19.76 -4.90
C ASP A 107 17.64 20.97 -3.98
N PRO A 108 18.87 21.50 -4.04
CA PRO A 108 19.33 22.55 -3.14
C PRO A 108 18.42 23.80 -3.14
N GLY A 109 18.12 24.31 -1.94
CA GLY A 109 17.24 25.46 -1.78
C GLY A 109 15.73 25.14 -1.84
N THR A 110 15.36 23.87 -2.03
CA THR A 110 13.98 23.40 -1.85
C THR A 110 13.81 22.64 -0.55
N GLU A 111 12.55 22.41 -0.17
CA GLU A 111 12.20 21.62 1.00
C GLU A 111 10.85 20.93 0.82
N PHE A 112 10.68 19.84 1.57
CA PHE A 112 9.38 19.20 1.75
C PHE A 112 9.14 18.91 3.23
N HIS A 113 7.88 18.68 3.59
CA HIS A 113 7.50 18.28 4.94
C HIS A 113 7.09 16.80 4.94
N GLY A 114 7.40 16.11 6.01
CA GLY A 114 7.03 14.71 6.22
C GLY A 114 6.84 14.41 7.69
N VAL A 115 6.75 13.12 8.01
CA VAL A 115 6.61 12.65 9.39
C VAL A 115 7.78 11.72 9.71
N VAL A 116 8.47 11.99 10.82
CA VAL A 116 9.47 11.08 11.35
C VAL A 116 8.80 10.11 12.31
N HIS A 117 9.15 8.83 12.21
CA HIS A 117 8.69 7.74 13.05
C HIS A 117 9.88 7.07 13.75
N LEU A 118 9.77 6.79 15.05
CA LEU A 118 10.71 5.90 15.75
C LEU A 118 10.19 4.47 15.67
N LEU A 119 10.92 3.59 14.99
CA LEU A 119 10.58 2.19 14.84
C LEU A 119 11.58 1.31 15.60
N SER A 120 11.12 0.16 16.09
CA SER A 120 12.05 -0.90 16.54
C SER A 120 12.85 -1.46 15.36
N ASN A 121 14.00 -2.06 15.64
CA ASN A 121 14.82 -2.70 14.60
C ASN A 121 14.03 -3.78 13.81
N ASP A 122 13.15 -4.54 14.47
CA ASP A 122 12.35 -5.57 13.82
C ASP A 122 11.30 -4.98 12.86
N GLU A 123 10.68 -3.86 13.24
CA GLU A 123 9.77 -3.11 12.38
C GLU A 123 10.51 -2.53 11.18
N MET A 124 11.71 -2.00 11.41
CA MET A 124 12.54 -1.46 10.34
C MET A 124 12.98 -2.54 9.36
N ALA A 125 13.32 -3.74 9.84
CA ALA A 125 13.64 -4.89 8.99
C ALA A 125 12.44 -5.34 8.14
N ARG A 126 11.23 -5.30 8.70
CA ARG A 126 9.99 -5.54 7.93
C ARG A 126 9.78 -4.48 6.86
N LEU A 127 10.00 -3.20 7.21
CA LEU A 127 9.91 -2.09 6.26
C LEU A 127 10.94 -2.22 5.13
N ASP A 128 12.19 -2.54 5.43
CA ASP A 128 13.24 -2.81 4.43
C ASP A 128 12.84 -3.91 3.45
N LYS A 129 12.16 -4.98 3.93
CA LYS A 129 11.66 -6.05 3.07
C LYS A 129 10.53 -5.57 2.14
N MET A 130 9.61 -4.74 2.64
CA MET A 130 8.53 -4.16 1.84
C MET A 130 9.08 -3.18 0.80
N GLU A 131 10.07 -2.38 1.18
CA GLU A 131 10.71 -1.34 0.37
C GLU A 131 11.90 -1.87 -0.44
N SER A 132 11.89 -3.15 -0.83
CA SER A 132 13.00 -3.83 -1.53
C SER A 132 13.47 -3.16 -2.85
N MET A 133 12.65 -2.26 -3.40
CA MET A 133 12.96 -1.44 -4.59
C MET A 133 13.64 -0.10 -4.25
N TYR A 134 13.76 0.21 -2.96
CA TYR A 134 14.35 1.41 -2.41
C TYR A 134 15.57 1.07 -1.55
N ARG A 135 16.40 2.08 -1.31
CA ARG A 135 17.50 2.03 -0.35
C ARG A 135 17.33 3.14 0.67
N ARG A 136 17.79 2.89 1.90
CA ARG A 136 17.90 3.92 2.93
C ARG A 136 19.02 4.89 2.60
N ILE A 137 18.77 6.17 2.81
CA ILE A 137 19.78 7.23 2.81
C ILE A 137 19.63 8.07 4.07
N PRO A 138 20.73 8.52 4.68
CA PRO A 138 20.67 9.47 5.78
C PRO A 138 20.32 10.86 5.23
N VAL A 139 19.38 11.54 5.88
CA VAL A 139 18.99 12.92 5.58
C VAL A 139 18.90 13.73 6.86
N ASN A 140 19.28 14.99 6.79
CA ASN A 140 19.02 15.93 7.89
C ASN A 140 17.61 16.47 7.74
N VAL A 141 16.89 16.54 8.85
CA VAL A 141 15.55 17.15 8.96
C VAL A 141 15.53 18.15 10.10
N ILE A 142 14.58 19.08 10.05
CA ILE A 142 14.36 20.11 11.06
C ILE A 142 12.96 19.91 11.62
N ASP A 143 12.83 19.68 12.92
CA ASP A 143 11.52 19.61 13.57
C ASP A 143 10.86 20.99 13.69
N TYR A 144 9.61 21.05 14.16
CA TYR A 144 8.90 22.33 14.29
C TYR A 144 9.31 23.14 15.53
N GLN A 145 10.33 22.68 16.26
CA GLN A 145 11.01 23.41 17.34
C GLN A 145 12.41 23.87 16.91
N ASP A 146 12.68 23.83 15.59
CA ASP A 146 13.93 24.24 14.94
C ASP A 146 15.16 23.41 15.35
N GLN A 147 14.97 22.16 15.80
CA GLN A 147 16.06 21.23 16.08
C GLN A 147 16.37 20.35 14.87
N SER A 148 17.66 20.17 14.59
CA SER A 148 18.14 19.33 13.48
C SER A 148 18.32 17.88 13.95
N HIS A 149 17.83 16.95 13.15
CA HIS A 149 17.92 15.51 13.39
C HIS A 149 18.43 14.78 12.15
N LEU A 150 19.32 13.79 12.32
CA LEU A 150 19.71 12.86 11.27
C LEU A 150 18.76 11.66 11.29
N VAL A 151 18.11 11.36 10.17
CA VAL A 151 17.13 10.26 10.06
C VAL A 151 17.34 9.48 8.77
N TYR A 152 16.78 8.28 8.66
CA TYR A 152 16.75 7.55 7.39
C TYR A 152 15.51 7.89 6.57
N ALA A 153 15.70 8.10 5.26
CA ALA A 153 14.63 8.16 4.27
C ALA A 153 14.87 7.09 3.19
N TYR A 154 13.83 6.71 2.44
CA TYR A 154 13.96 5.80 1.30
C TYR A 154 14.03 6.56 -0.02
N THR A 155 14.93 6.13 -0.91
CA THR A 155 14.99 6.56 -2.31
C THR A 155 15.14 5.37 -3.23
N THR A 156 14.58 5.44 -4.45
CA THR A 156 14.62 4.35 -5.43
C THR A 156 16.06 3.88 -5.71
N ILE A 157 16.27 2.57 -5.80
CA ILE A 157 17.57 2.01 -6.24
C ILE A 157 17.74 2.21 -7.75
N ILE A 158 16.64 2.17 -8.51
CA ILE A 158 16.65 2.25 -9.97
C ILE A 158 16.77 3.72 -10.39
N PRO A 159 17.90 4.14 -10.99
CA PRO A 159 18.02 5.48 -11.56
C PRO A 159 17.09 5.60 -12.77
N LYS A 160 16.52 6.79 -13.00
CA LYS A 160 15.82 7.17 -14.25
C LYS A 160 14.41 6.62 -14.50
N LYS A 161 13.60 6.36 -13.46
CA LYS A 161 12.15 6.31 -13.70
C LYS A 161 11.64 7.72 -14.02
N THR A 162 10.87 7.84 -15.10
CA THR A 162 10.26 9.11 -15.49
C THR A 162 9.36 9.62 -14.37
N VAL A 163 9.31 10.94 -14.20
CA VAL A 163 8.36 11.56 -13.29
C VAL A 163 6.97 11.24 -13.79
N GLY A 164 6.16 10.63 -12.92
CA GLY A 164 4.76 10.32 -13.14
C GLY A 164 3.87 11.14 -12.23
N LEU A 165 2.56 10.95 -12.36
CA LEU A 165 1.58 11.54 -11.45
C LEU A 165 1.20 10.51 -10.37
N PRO A 166 1.11 10.89 -9.09
CA PRO A 166 0.46 10.06 -8.09
C PRO A 166 -1.02 9.90 -8.45
N SER A 167 -1.64 8.79 -8.04
CA SER A 167 -3.10 8.72 -8.04
C SER A 167 -3.68 9.68 -7.00
N GLU A 168 -4.89 10.17 -7.25
CA GLU A 168 -5.63 10.99 -6.29
C GLU A 168 -5.78 10.26 -4.95
N ARG A 169 -6.09 8.96 -4.97
CA ARG A 169 -6.08 8.08 -3.79
C ARG A 169 -4.77 8.15 -3.02
N TYR A 170 -3.63 8.01 -3.70
CA TYR A 170 -2.33 8.01 -3.05
C TYR A 170 -2.00 9.36 -2.42
N LEU A 171 -2.35 10.47 -3.10
CA LEU A 171 -2.20 11.81 -2.53
C LEU A 171 -3.11 12.02 -1.31
N ASP A 172 -4.35 11.53 -1.35
CA ASP A 172 -5.30 11.58 -0.24
C ASP A 172 -4.74 10.89 1.02
N ILE A 173 -4.12 9.71 0.86
CA ILE A 173 -3.44 8.99 1.96
C ILE A 173 -2.33 9.85 2.58
N ILE A 174 -1.46 10.43 1.75
CA ILE A 174 -0.35 11.29 2.19
C ILE A 174 -0.89 12.48 2.97
N VAL A 175 -1.87 13.19 2.39
CA VAL A 175 -2.49 14.39 2.98
C VAL A 175 -3.10 14.09 4.34
N LYS A 176 -3.89 13.01 4.46
CA LYS A 176 -4.50 12.61 5.75
C LYS A 176 -3.47 12.26 6.80
N GLY A 177 -2.37 11.65 6.40
CA GLY A 177 -1.23 11.39 7.29
C GLY A 177 -0.60 12.67 7.80
N CYS A 178 -0.30 13.61 6.89
CA CYS A 178 0.20 14.93 7.21
C CYS A 178 -0.74 15.69 8.16
N GLU A 179 -2.05 15.65 7.93
CA GLU A 179 -3.05 16.26 8.81
C GLU A 179 -3.07 15.62 10.20
N TYR A 180 -3.04 14.29 10.27
CA TYR A 180 -3.05 13.54 11.52
C TYR A 180 -1.86 13.91 12.43
N TYR A 181 -0.67 14.07 11.83
CA TYR A 181 0.55 14.43 12.56
C TYR A 181 0.82 15.93 12.60
N ASN A 182 -0.17 16.77 12.28
CA ASN A 182 -0.07 18.24 12.34
C ASN A 182 1.09 18.84 11.51
N VAL A 183 1.38 18.27 10.34
CA VAL A 183 2.26 18.90 9.36
C VAL A 183 1.71 20.30 9.00
N ARG A 184 2.60 21.27 8.74
CA ARG A 184 2.22 22.67 8.52
C ARG A 184 1.09 22.81 7.48
N PRO A 185 0.00 23.53 7.78
CA PRO A 185 -1.14 23.69 6.87
C PRO A 185 -0.76 24.25 5.50
N GLU A 186 0.25 25.12 5.41
CA GLU A 186 0.73 25.69 4.15
C GLU A 186 1.26 24.61 3.21
N TYR A 187 1.98 23.61 3.75
CA TYR A 187 2.47 22.48 2.97
C TYR A 187 1.32 21.58 2.52
N ILE A 188 0.38 21.27 3.41
CA ILE A 188 -0.80 20.45 3.10
C ILE A 188 -1.65 21.11 2.01
N ASN A 189 -1.91 22.42 2.13
CA ASN A 189 -2.65 23.18 1.12
C ASN A 189 -1.93 23.20 -0.23
N ARG A 190 -0.59 23.31 -0.22
CA ARG A 190 0.22 23.20 -1.43
C ARG A 190 0.05 21.84 -2.11
N LEU A 191 0.06 20.74 -1.36
CA LEU A 191 -0.22 19.40 -1.90
C LEU A 191 -1.62 19.33 -2.51
N LYS A 192 -2.66 19.70 -1.74
CA LYS A 192 -4.06 19.64 -2.18
C LYS A 192 -4.35 20.46 -3.45
N GLN A 193 -3.70 21.62 -3.60
CA GLN A 193 -4.01 22.56 -4.68
C GLN A 193 -3.07 22.44 -5.89
N LYS A 194 -1.79 22.17 -5.67
CA LYS A 194 -0.76 22.26 -6.74
C LYS A 194 -0.27 20.90 -7.23
N GLN A 195 -0.41 19.83 -6.46
CA GLN A 195 0.04 18.51 -6.89
C GLN A 195 -0.90 17.97 -7.98
N ALA A 196 -0.37 17.74 -9.17
CA ALA A 196 -1.08 17.03 -10.23
C ALA A 196 -1.26 15.55 -9.85
N VAL A 197 -2.43 15.00 -10.18
CA VAL A 197 -2.83 13.62 -9.86
C VAL A 197 -3.48 12.95 -11.05
N VAL A 198 -3.45 11.61 -11.08
CA VAL A 198 -4.39 10.81 -11.86
C VAL A 198 -5.70 10.72 -11.08
N PRO A 199 -6.84 11.20 -11.63
CA PRO A 199 -8.13 11.15 -10.92
C PRO A 199 -8.51 9.75 -10.48
N ARG A 200 -9.17 9.64 -9.33
CA ARG A 200 -9.73 8.37 -8.85
C ARG A 200 -10.91 7.97 -9.75
N LYS A 201 -10.94 6.71 -10.18
CA LYS A 201 -12.13 6.13 -10.84
C LYS A 201 -13.30 6.10 -9.85
N GLN A 202 -14.48 6.41 -10.33
CA GLN A 202 -15.73 6.18 -9.60
C GLN A 202 -16.10 4.69 -9.65
N SER A 203 -16.90 4.22 -8.69
CA SER A 203 -17.28 2.81 -8.62
C SER A 203 -17.99 2.30 -9.87
N GLN A 204 -18.69 3.17 -10.60
CA GLN A 204 -19.37 2.82 -11.86
C GLN A 204 -18.39 2.65 -13.04
N GLU A 205 -17.16 3.14 -12.90
CA GLU A 205 -16.08 3.01 -13.89
C GLU A 205 -15.17 1.81 -13.61
N PHE A 206 -15.39 1.10 -12.50
CA PHE A 206 -14.62 -0.09 -12.17
C PHE A 206 -14.93 -1.21 -13.17
N GLN A 207 -13.87 -1.80 -13.72
CA GLN A 207 -13.98 -2.96 -14.58
C GLN A 207 -14.20 -4.22 -13.73
N SER A 208 -14.96 -5.16 -14.30
CA SER A 208 -15.11 -6.51 -13.78
C SER A 208 -14.78 -7.49 -14.89
N PHE A 209 -14.28 -8.67 -14.54
CA PHE A 209 -14.17 -9.77 -15.48
C PHE A 209 -15.57 -10.21 -15.93
N THR A 210 -15.79 -10.33 -17.24
CA THR A 210 -17.09 -10.65 -17.84
C THR A 210 -17.20 -12.08 -18.35
N ASP A 211 -16.09 -12.67 -18.82
CA ASP A 211 -16.11 -13.94 -19.57
C ASP A 211 -15.87 -15.16 -18.65
N ILE A 212 -16.66 -15.26 -17.58
CA ILE A 212 -16.48 -16.27 -16.53
C ILE A 212 -17.21 -17.55 -16.92
N PRO A 213 -16.58 -18.74 -16.92
CA PRO A 213 -17.29 -19.98 -17.10
C PRO A 213 -18.42 -20.13 -16.08
N ILE A 214 -19.66 -20.32 -16.56
CA ILE A 214 -20.87 -20.31 -15.72
C ILE A 214 -20.94 -21.54 -14.80
N ASP A 215 -20.44 -22.68 -15.28
CA ASP A 215 -20.57 -23.98 -14.62
C ASP A 215 -19.27 -24.45 -13.93
N ALA A 216 -18.26 -23.59 -13.82
CA ALA A 216 -16.99 -23.93 -13.17
C ALA A 216 -16.91 -23.29 -11.79
N PHE A 217 -16.98 -24.14 -10.77
CA PHE A 217 -16.89 -23.74 -9.38
C PHE A 217 -15.82 -24.56 -8.65
N PHE A 218 -15.06 -23.91 -7.81
CA PHE A 218 -13.96 -24.53 -7.07
C PHE A 218 -14.12 -24.25 -5.58
N SER A 219 -13.67 -25.20 -4.75
CA SER A 219 -13.64 -25.05 -3.30
C SER A 219 -12.43 -24.24 -2.83
N THR A 220 -12.47 -23.74 -1.60
CA THR A 220 -11.31 -23.09 -0.96
C THR A 220 -10.13 -24.05 -0.82
N GLU A 221 -10.40 -25.32 -0.52
CA GLU A 221 -9.38 -26.37 -0.42
C GLU A 221 -8.72 -26.65 -1.76
N GLU A 222 -9.49 -26.61 -2.84
CA GLU A 222 -8.97 -26.78 -4.20
C GLU A 222 -8.11 -25.57 -4.59
N LEU A 223 -8.61 -24.34 -4.40
CA LEU A 223 -7.84 -23.12 -4.60
C LEU A 223 -6.49 -23.17 -3.86
N ALA A 224 -6.48 -23.60 -2.60
CA ALA A 224 -5.28 -23.67 -1.77
C ALA A 224 -4.18 -24.62 -2.30
N ARG A 225 -4.54 -25.65 -3.09
CA ARG A 225 -3.56 -26.55 -3.73
C ARG A 225 -2.78 -25.85 -4.84
N HIS A 226 -3.39 -24.86 -5.48
CA HIS A 226 -2.82 -24.08 -6.58
C HIS A 226 -2.02 -22.87 -6.10
N ASN A 227 -1.20 -23.04 -5.06
CA ASN A 227 -0.43 -21.96 -4.44
C ASN A 227 0.91 -21.64 -5.13
N GLY A 228 1.22 -22.33 -6.24
CA GLY A 228 2.46 -22.15 -7.01
C GLY A 228 3.71 -22.80 -6.39
N THR A 229 3.58 -23.61 -5.33
CA THR A 229 4.69 -24.39 -4.74
C THR A 229 4.85 -25.77 -5.38
N ASP A 230 3.76 -26.37 -5.87
CA ASP A 230 3.80 -27.59 -6.67
C ASP A 230 3.98 -27.21 -8.14
N PRO A 231 5.11 -27.54 -8.78
CA PRO A 231 5.37 -27.18 -10.17
C PRO A 231 4.49 -27.96 -11.17
N THR A 232 3.76 -28.99 -10.73
CA THR A 232 2.83 -29.75 -11.57
C THR A 232 1.45 -29.13 -11.66
N LEU A 233 1.15 -28.17 -10.78
CA LEU A 233 -0.11 -27.45 -10.74
C LEU A 233 0.09 -26.00 -11.18
N PRO A 234 -0.84 -25.42 -11.96
CA PRO A 234 -0.80 -23.99 -12.23
C PRO A 234 -1.06 -23.20 -10.94
N MET A 235 -0.54 -21.98 -10.86
CA MET A 235 -0.86 -21.09 -9.75
C MET A 235 -2.22 -20.44 -10.00
N TRP A 236 -3.09 -20.46 -9.00
CA TRP A 236 -4.38 -19.77 -9.04
C TRP A 236 -4.43 -18.63 -8.03
N VAL A 237 -5.30 -17.66 -8.26
CA VAL A 237 -5.68 -16.62 -7.31
C VAL A 237 -7.18 -16.37 -7.42
N CYS A 238 -7.83 -16.08 -6.30
CA CYS A 238 -9.21 -15.61 -6.29
C CYS A 238 -9.24 -14.08 -6.09
N ILE A 239 -9.97 -13.38 -6.95
CA ILE A 239 -10.23 -11.94 -6.88
C ILE A 239 -11.73 -11.72 -7.00
N ASN A 240 -12.37 -11.11 -6.00
CA ASN A 240 -13.81 -10.86 -6.00
C ASN A 240 -14.64 -12.12 -6.33
N GLY A 241 -14.27 -13.25 -5.72
CA GLY A 241 -14.91 -14.57 -5.92
C GLY A 241 -14.63 -15.23 -7.28
N LYS A 242 -13.73 -14.68 -8.09
CA LYS A 242 -13.41 -15.16 -9.44
C LYS A 242 -12.01 -15.76 -9.45
N ILE A 243 -11.86 -16.96 -10.00
CA ILE A 243 -10.59 -17.69 -9.96
C ILE A 243 -9.85 -17.48 -11.28
N LEU A 244 -8.64 -16.93 -11.16
CA LEU A 244 -7.72 -16.71 -12.25
C LEU A 244 -6.55 -17.68 -12.15
N GLU A 245 -6.28 -18.35 -13.25
CA GLU A 245 -5.13 -19.21 -13.47
C GLU A 245 -3.99 -18.41 -14.11
N TYR A 246 -2.79 -18.50 -13.53
CA TYR A 246 -1.59 -17.95 -14.14
C TYR A 246 -1.07 -18.91 -15.21
N SER A 247 -0.96 -18.42 -16.46
CA SER A 247 -0.51 -19.18 -17.63
C SER A 247 0.97 -19.62 -17.58
N GLY A 248 1.69 -19.26 -16.51
CA GLY A 248 3.10 -19.58 -16.31
C GLY A 248 4.03 -18.48 -16.83
N LEU A 249 5.32 -18.65 -16.54
CA LEU A 249 6.35 -17.77 -17.07
C LEU A 249 6.51 -18.02 -18.57
N PRO A 250 6.67 -16.95 -19.39
CA PRO A 250 7.01 -17.14 -20.79
C PRO A 250 8.42 -17.76 -20.90
N THR A 251 8.84 -18.11 -22.13
CA THR A 251 10.19 -18.60 -22.36
C THR A 251 11.24 -17.52 -22.01
N ALA A 252 12.45 -17.94 -21.64
CA ALA A 252 13.49 -17.02 -21.16
C ALA A 252 13.95 -15.97 -22.19
N ASP A 253 13.71 -16.22 -23.48
CA ASP A 253 13.95 -15.30 -24.60
C ASP A 253 12.79 -14.33 -24.85
N HIS A 254 11.64 -14.50 -24.19
CA HIS A 254 10.52 -13.59 -24.30
C HIS A 254 10.85 -12.23 -23.66
N PRO A 255 10.53 -11.09 -24.30
CA PRO A 255 10.90 -9.75 -23.82
C PRO A 255 10.34 -9.43 -22.43
N GLU A 256 9.24 -10.05 -22.02
CA GLU A 256 8.59 -9.85 -20.73
C GLU A 256 9.01 -10.86 -19.65
N TYR A 257 9.91 -11.80 -19.94
CA TYR A 257 10.28 -12.87 -19.01
C TYR A 257 10.72 -12.34 -17.65
N GLU A 258 11.63 -11.37 -17.62
CA GLU A 258 12.15 -10.83 -16.35
C GLU A 258 11.09 -10.06 -15.55
N GLU A 259 10.17 -9.37 -16.23
CA GLU A 259 9.06 -8.69 -15.58
C GLU A 259 8.08 -9.70 -14.97
N GLN A 260 7.67 -10.71 -15.75
CA GLN A 260 6.80 -11.79 -15.28
C GLN A 260 7.43 -12.61 -14.17
N ARG A 261 8.73 -12.91 -14.26
CA ARG A 261 9.48 -13.62 -13.21
C ARG A 261 9.47 -12.84 -11.89
N ARG A 262 9.69 -11.53 -11.94
CA ARG A 262 9.64 -10.66 -10.75
C ARG A 262 8.23 -10.56 -10.20
N PHE A 263 7.25 -10.36 -11.06
CA PHE A 263 5.84 -10.31 -10.68
C PHE A 263 5.42 -11.63 -10.00
N TYR A 264 5.70 -12.78 -10.62
CA TYR A 264 5.42 -14.10 -10.04
C TYR A 264 6.12 -14.29 -8.69
N SER A 265 7.42 -13.97 -8.60
CA SER A 265 8.19 -14.12 -7.35
C SER A 265 7.65 -13.25 -6.20
N PHE A 266 7.07 -12.09 -6.51
CA PHE A 266 6.43 -11.22 -5.54
C PHE A 266 5.01 -11.68 -5.20
N PHE A 267 4.24 -12.05 -6.22
CA PHE A 267 2.80 -12.30 -6.11
C PHE A 267 2.49 -13.69 -5.54
N GLN A 268 3.23 -14.72 -5.94
CA GLN A 268 3.05 -16.11 -5.53
C GLN A 268 3.04 -16.29 -4.01
N PRO A 269 4.05 -15.84 -3.22
CA PRO A 269 4.07 -16.08 -1.79
C PRO A 269 2.97 -15.32 -1.02
N LEU A 270 2.43 -14.25 -1.62
CA LEU A 270 1.40 -13.41 -1.00
C LEU A 270 0.00 -13.95 -1.28
N TYR A 271 -0.28 -14.34 -2.52
CA TYR A 271 -1.64 -14.52 -3.02
C TYR A 271 -1.90 -15.85 -3.72
N GLY A 272 -0.85 -16.64 -4.02
CA GLY A 272 -1.00 -17.94 -4.66
C GLY A 272 -1.90 -18.86 -3.83
N GLY A 273 -2.95 -19.39 -4.45
CA GLY A 273 -3.91 -20.30 -3.86
C GLY A 273 -4.78 -19.66 -2.77
N ARG A 274 -5.03 -18.35 -2.86
CA ARG A 274 -5.80 -17.58 -1.86
C ARG A 274 -6.77 -16.61 -2.51
N GLN A 275 -7.74 -16.15 -1.72
CA GLN A 275 -8.44 -14.90 -2.01
C GLN A 275 -7.51 -13.74 -1.74
N ALA A 276 -7.17 -12.95 -2.75
CA ALA A 276 -6.20 -11.86 -2.60
C ALA A 276 -6.84 -10.58 -2.06
N ASP A 277 -8.16 -10.48 -2.09
CA ASP A 277 -8.92 -9.26 -1.81
C ASP A 277 -8.46 -8.58 -0.52
N TYR A 278 -8.45 -9.30 0.60
CA TYR A 278 -8.06 -8.73 1.88
C TYR A 278 -6.60 -8.25 1.91
N GLY A 279 -5.67 -9.05 1.39
CA GLY A 279 -4.26 -8.67 1.33
C GLY A 279 -4.01 -7.46 0.43
N VAL A 280 -4.70 -7.38 -0.70
CA VAL A 280 -4.62 -6.23 -1.61
C VAL A 280 -5.29 -4.99 -0.99
N ALA A 281 -6.42 -5.14 -0.29
CA ALA A 281 -7.07 -4.05 0.44
C ALA A 281 -6.13 -3.46 1.52
N LYS A 282 -5.48 -4.33 2.30
CA LYS A 282 -4.47 -3.96 3.31
C LYS A 282 -3.30 -3.21 2.67
N GLY A 283 -2.78 -3.73 1.54
CA GLY A 283 -1.63 -3.15 0.83
C GLY A 283 -1.93 -1.82 0.14
N LEU A 284 -3.08 -1.71 -0.54
CA LEU A 284 -3.45 -0.50 -1.26
C LEU A 284 -3.93 0.58 -0.30
N TYR A 285 -4.84 0.24 0.63
CA TYR A 285 -5.60 1.16 1.47
C TYR A 285 -6.35 2.24 0.66
N GLU A 286 -7.66 2.37 0.86
CA GLU A 286 -8.49 3.37 0.19
C GLU A 286 -9.25 4.18 1.24
N PRO A 287 -8.88 5.45 1.48
CA PRO A 287 -9.54 6.31 2.45
C PRO A 287 -11.05 6.52 2.23
N LEU A 288 -11.58 6.27 1.02
CA LEU A 288 -13.03 6.36 0.77
C LEU A 288 -13.84 5.24 1.42
N TYR A 289 -13.21 4.16 1.85
CA TYR A 289 -13.90 3.03 2.46
C TYR A 289 -13.45 2.83 3.90
N LYS A 290 -14.31 2.19 4.70
CA LYS A 290 -13.96 1.81 6.07
C LYS A 290 -12.80 0.82 6.03
N ILE A 291 -11.82 0.97 6.91
CA ILE A 291 -10.70 0.03 7.02
C ILE A 291 -11.21 -1.41 7.23
N PRO A 292 -10.83 -2.37 6.37
CA PRO A 292 -11.09 -3.78 6.63
C PRO A 292 -10.09 -4.28 7.67
N LEU A 293 -10.56 -4.78 8.82
CA LEU A 293 -9.71 -5.34 9.87
C LEU A 293 -9.61 -6.87 9.78
N ASN A 294 -10.47 -7.49 8.98
CA ASN A 294 -10.50 -8.90 8.61
C ASN A 294 -11.12 -9.03 7.20
N GLU A 295 -11.21 -10.27 6.71
CA GLU A 295 -11.72 -10.55 5.36
C GLU A 295 -13.22 -10.25 5.24
N GLU A 296 -13.97 -10.43 6.33
CA GLU A 296 -15.42 -10.22 6.40
C GLU A 296 -15.81 -8.73 6.41
N ASP A 297 -14.88 -7.84 6.75
CA ASP A 297 -15.09 -6.39 6.74
C ASP A 297 -15.03 -5.78 5.32
N LEU A 298 -14.66 -6.56 4.30
CA LEU A 298 -14.59 -6.07 2.92
C LEU A 298 -16.01 -5.80 2.37
N SER A 299 -16.21 -4.57 1.89
CA SER A 299 -17.44 -4.20 1.19
C SER A 299 -17.39 -4.60 -0.29
N ASP A 300 -18.55 -4.61 -0.95
CA ASP A 300 -18.64 -4.83 -2.39
C ASP A 300 -17.78 -3.83 -3.19
N GLU A 301 -17.68 -2.57 -2.72
CA GLU A 301 -16.83 -1.56 -3.35
C GLU A 301 -15.33 -1.88 -3.21
N HIS A 302 -14.91 -2.48 -2.09
CA HIS A 302 -13.54 -2.95 -1.96
C HIS A 302 -13.24 -4.03 -3.00
N HIS A 303 -14.09 -5.04 -3.08
CA HIS A 303 -13.94 -6.14 -4.03
C HIS A 303 -13.90 -5.63 -5.47
N ALA A 304 -14.81 -4.72 -5.85
CA ALA A 304 -14.85 -4.13 -7.18
C ALA A 304 -13.61 -3.27 -7.49
N MET A 305 -13.14 -2.46 -6.54
CA MET A 305 -11.92 -1.66 -6.71
C MET A 305 -10.67 -2.53 -6.87
N ILE A 306 -10.57 -3.61 -6.09
CA ILE A 306 -9.45 -4.55 -6.14
C ILE A 306 -9.43 -5.27 -7.48
N GLU A 307 -10.59 -5.72 -7.97
CA GLU A 307 -10.72 -6.33 -9.28
C GLU A 307 -10.31 -5.36 -10.40
N ASP A 308 -10.81 -4.12 -10.40
CA ASP A 308 -10.41 -3.12 -11.40
C ASP A 308 -8.91 -2.81 -11.35
N THR A 309 -8.33 -2.76 -10.14
CA THR A 309 -6.90 -2.56 -9.95
C THR A 309 -6.11 -3.72 -10.53
N PHE A 310 -6.54 -4.95 -10.26
CA PHE A 310 -5.91 -6.15 -10.78
C PHE A 310 -5.99 -6.20 -12.31
N ILE A 311 -7.16 -5.95 -12.90
CA ILE A 311 -7.35 -5.82 -14.36
C ILE A 311 -6.38 -4.76 -14.92
N THR A 312 -6.31 -3.59 -14.30
CA THR A 312 -5.41 -2.52 -14.75
C THR A 312 -3.94 -2.92 -14.69
N MET A 313 -3.54 -3.71 -13.68
CA MET A 313 -2.18 -4.22 -13.55
C MET A 313 -1.84 -5.29 -14.60
N THR A 314 -2.79 -6.17 -14.93
CA THR A 314 -2.53 -7.29 -15.84
C THR A 314 -2.77 -6.98 -17.32
N THR A 315 -3.61 -5.98 -17.64
CA THR A 315 -3.91 -5.59 -19.03
C THR A 315 -2.94 -4.55 -19.60
N LYS A 316 -2.23 -3.80 -18.74
CA LYS A 316 -1.27 -2.78 -19.17
C LYS A 316 0.09 -3.34 -19.61
N SER A 317 0.42 -4.60 -19.34
CA SER A 317 1.60 -5.25 -19.94
C SER A 317 1.29 -5.57 -21.40
N SER A 318 1.81 -4.71 -22.28
CA SER A 318 1.47 -4.61 -23.68
C SER A 318 2.03 -5.76 -24.53
N GLN A 319 1.18 -6.69 -24.98
CA GLN A 319 1.27 -7.45 -26.26
C GLN A 319 0.17 -8.53 -26.43
N ASN A 320 -1.11 -8.21 -26.17
CA ASN A 320 -2.25 -9.14 -26.33
C ASN A 320 -2.22 -10.46 -25.53
N ASN A 321 -1.16 -10.74 -24.76
CA ASN A 321 -1.03 -11.96 -23.98
C ASN A 321 -1.39 -11.68 -22.52
N SER A 322 -2.63 -11.96 -22.15
CA SER A 322 -2.98 -12.08 -20.73
C SER A 322 -2.31 -13.34 -20.18
N TYR A 323 -1.36 -13.18 -19.25
CA TYR A 323 -0.81 -14.30 -18.46
C TYR A 323 -1.81 -14.84 -17.43
N TRP A 324 -3.05 -14.32 -17.45
CA TRP A 324 -4.10 -14.71 -16.54
C TRP A 324 -5.32 -15.17 -17.33
N LYS A 325 -5.78 -16.38 -17.02
CA LYS A 325 -6.97 -16.97 -17.60
C LYS A 325 -8.03 -17.10 -16.53
N LEU A 326 -9.23 -16.64 -16.83
CA LEU A 326 -10.37 -16.84 -15.94
C LEU A 326 -10.91 -18.26 -16.10
N ILE A 327 -10.97 -19.03 -15.00
CA ILE A 327 -11.30 -20.46 -15.04
C ILE A 327 -12.59 -20.82 -14.30
N GLY A 328 -13.13 -19.93 -13.48
CA GLY A 328 -14.41 -20.12 -12.82
C GLY A 328 -14.58 -19.26 -11.58
N ARG A 329 -15.36 -19.74 -10.62
CA ARG A 329 -15.73 -19.03 -9.39
C ARG A 329 -15.40 -19.84 -8.15
N LEU A 330 -15.15 -19.13 -7.05
CA LEU A 330 -15.09 -19.76 -5.73
C LEU A 330 -16.52 -20.09 -5.25
N LEU A 331 -16.72 -21.30 -4.74
CA LEU A 331 -17.97 -21.70 -4.09
C LEU A 331 -18.21 -20.84 -2.85
N ARG A 332 -19.36 -20.15 -2.77
CA ARG A 332 -19.76 -19.42 -1.57
C ARG A 332 -20.41 -20.41 -0.58
N PRO A 333 -20.06 -20.37 0.72
CA PRO A 333 -20.64 -21.26 1.73
C PRO A 333 -22.17 -21.22 1.78
N ASP A 334 -22.76 -20.05 1.49
CA ASP A 334 -24.20 -19.81 1.62
C ASP A 334 -25.01 -20.12 0.35
N THR A 335 -24.34 -20.55 -0.72
CA THR A 335 -25.05 -21.06 -1.90
C THR A 335 -25.48 -22.49 -1.61
N GLU A 336 -26.56 -22.64 -0.84
CA GLU A 336 -27.36 -23.86 -0.94
C GLU A 336 -27.78 -23.99 -2.40
N PHE A 337 -27.15 -24.93 -3.12
CA PHE A 337 -27.67 -25.38 -4.40
C PHE A 337 -29.06 -25.91 -4.11
N SER A 338 -30.08 -25.08 -4.34
CA SER A 338 -31.45 -25.55 -4.46
C SER A 338 -31.45 -26.53 -5.62
N THR A 339 -31.27 -27.81 -5.30
CA THR A 339 -31.53 -28.92 -6.20
C THR A 339 -33.04 -28.97 -6.37
N SER A 340 -33.61 -27.97 -7.04
CA SER A 340 -34.96 -28.06 -7.57
C SER A 340 -34.91 -29.17 -8.60
N HIS A 341 -35.33 -30.36 -8.15
CA HIS A 341 -35.61 -31.52 -8.98
C HIS A 341 -36.39 -31.09 -10.20
N VAL A 342 -35.72 -31.06 -11.35
CA VAL A 342 -36.38 -31.07 -12.65
C VAL A 342 -37.03 -32.45 -12.76
N HIS A 343 -38.26 -32.57 -12.28
CA HIS A 343 -39.14 -33.65 -12.70
C HIS A 343 -39.41 -33.46 -14.19
N LEU A 344 -38.70 -34.23 -15.00
CA LEU A 344 -39.09 -34.52 -16.38
C LEU A 344 -40.43 -35.27 -16.31
N ASN A 345 -41.49 -34.62 -16.79
CA ASN A 345 -42.73 -35.29 -17.18
C ASN A 345 -42.65 -35.72 -18.64
#